data_AF-A0A239QVU1-F1
#
_entry.id   AF-A0A239QVU1-F1
#
_cell.length_a   1.000
_cell.length_b   1.000
_cell.length_c   1.000
_cell.angle_alpha   90.00
_cell.angle_beta   90.00
_cell.angle_gamma   90.00
#
_symmetry.space_group_name_H-M   'P 1'
#
loop_
_entity.id
_entity.type
_entity.pdbx_description
1 polymer ?
#
loop_
_entity_poly.entity_id
_entity_poly.type
_entity_poly.pdbx_seq_one_letter_code
_entity_poly.pdbx_strand_id
1 'polypeptide(L)'
;MTLPNMLNNASTTDGHIPGAHGVEDSVSRSHPQAECPIRPGDPCSLCFPGADGPENCGLVYLVQDDPEMAATLNQERAKFNRAQRLAKQADFQPASGHPLAS
;
A
#
# COMPACT_ATOMS: atom_id res chain seq x y z
N MET A 1 -63.48 8.78 5.78
CA MET A 1 -63.65 8.65 4.33
C MET A 1 -63.11 9.91 3.65
N THR A 2 -62.07 9.73 2.83
CA THR A 2 -61.64 10.53 1.65
C THR A 2 -61.28 12.02 1.79
N LEU A 3 -59.99 12.30 1.56
CA LEU A 3 -59.36 13.62 1.27
C LEU A 3 -59.93 14.25 -0.01
N PRO A 4 -59.67 15.56 -0.25
CA PRO A 4 -58.61 15.81 -1.24
C PRO A 4 -57.58 16.85 -0.79
N ASN A 5 -56.33 16.43 -0.93
CA ASN A 5 -55.12 17.25 -0.93
C ASN A 5 -54.98 17.89 -2.31
N MET A 6 -54.93 19.21 -2.37
CA MET A 6 -54.77 19.99 -3.59
C MET A 6 -53.75 21.11 -3.37
N LEU A 7 -52.65 21.00 -4.12
CA LEU A 7 -51.96 22.08 -4.83
C LEU A 7 -51.18 23.09 -3.95
N ASN A 8 -49.85 22.96 -3.85
CA ASN A 8 -48.82 23.49 -4.77
C ASN A 8 -48.33 24.91 -4.42
N ASN A 9 -47.10 25.00 -3.92
CA ASN A 9 -46.01 25.84 -4.45
C ASN A 9 -44.67 25.35 -3.87
N ALA A 10 -43.77 24.83 -4.68
CA ALA A 10 -42.78 25.58 -5.45
C ALA A 10 -41.81 26.37 -4.55
N SER A 11 -40.75 25.69 -4.11
CA SER A 11 -39.41 26.26 -4.07
C SER A 11 -38.44 25.20 -4.59
N THR A 12 -38.29 25.25 -5.90
CA THR A 12 -37.18 24.66 -6.64
C THR A 12 -35.87 25.31 -6.18
N THR A 13 -34.81 24.51 -6.23
CA THR A 13 -33.38 24.81 -6.01
C THR A 13 -32.93 25.17 -4.60
N ASP A 14 -32.44 24.17 -3.87
CA ASP A 14 -31.05 24.26 -3.43
C ASP A 14 -30.35 22.96 -3.85
N GLY A 15 -29.61 23.08 -4.94
CA GLY A 15 -28.91 21.97 -5.55
C GLY A 15 -27.76 21.52 -4.67
N HIS A 16 -27.99 20.51 -3.85
CA HIS A 16 -26.92 19.71 -3.27
C HIS A 16 -26.93 18.32 -3.90
N ILE A 17 -26.59 18.26 -5.20
CA ILE A 17 -26.03 17.02 -5.74
C ILE A 17 -24.56 17.01 -5.30
N PRO A 18 -24.14 15.97 -4.56
CA PRO A 18 -22.84 15.91 -3.93
C PRO A 18 -21.77 15.97 -5.01
N GLY A 19 -20.76 16.81 -4.78
CA GLY A 19 -19.60 16.92 -5.62
C GLY A 19 -18.92 15.56 -5.77
N ALA A 20 -19.27 14.87 -6.85
CA ALA A 20 -18.38 13.97 -7.55
C ALA A 20 -17.23 14.83 -8.12
N HIS A 21 -16.37 15.34 -7.23
CA HIS A 21 -15.05 15.75 -7.63
C HIS A 21 -14.30 14.47 -7.93
N GLY A 22 -14.17 14.19 -9.21
CA GLY A 22 -13.35 13.11 -9.72
C GLY A 22 -11.99 13.16 -9.05
N VAL A 23 -11.71 12.12 -8.28
CA VAL A 23 -10.36 11.60 -8.25
C VAL A 23 -10.30 10.62 -9.40
N GLU A 24 -10.16 11.19 -10.59
CA GLU A 24 -9.63 10.47 -11.75
C GLU A 24 -8.43 9.69 -11.24
N ASP A 25 -8.49 8.37 -11.43
CA ASP A 25 -7.54 7.37 -10.96
C ASP A 25 -6.11 7.84 -11.16
N SER A 26 -5.63 8.58 -10.17
CA SER A 26 -4.24 8.89 -10.02
C SER A 26 -3.65 7.53 -9.74
N VAL A 27 -2.96 6.96 -10.73
CA VAL A 27 -1.96 5.93 -10.48
C VAL A 27 -0.97 6.59 -9.53
N SER A 28 -1.33 6.55 -8.25
CA SER A 28 -0.55 7.06 -7.15
C SER A 28 0.68 6.19 -7.22
N ARG A 29 1.76 6.76 -7.75
CA ARG A 29 3.09 6.18 -7.63
C ARG A 29 3.22 5.95 -6.14
N SER A 30 3.01 4.71 -5.71
CA SER A 30 3.04 4.33 -4.31
C SER A 30 4.39 4.79 -3.83
N HIS A 31 4.42 5.87 -3.05
CA HIS A 31 5.68 6.35 -2.52
C HIS A 31 6.26 5.15 -1.77
N PRO A 32 7.48 4.69 -2.11
CA PRO A 32 8.06 3.55 -1.43
C PRO A 32 8.07 3.87 0.05
N GLN A 33 7.25 3.15 0.81
CA GLN A 33 7.18 3.35 2.24
C GLN A 33 8.52 2.91 2.82
N ALA A 34 9.06 3.70 3.75
CA ALA A 34 10.27 3.30 4.45
C ALA A 34 10.01 1.97 5.19
N GLU A 35 10.67 0.90 4.72
CA GLU A 35 10.60 -0.43 5.32
C GLU A 35 11.58 -0.52 6.51
N CYS A 36 11.25 -1.36 7.48
CA CYS A 36 12.15 -1.64 8.60
C CYS A 36 13.32 -2.54 8.15
N PRO A 37 14.60 -2.11 8.26
CA PRO A 37 15.75 -2.94 7.85
C PRO A 37 15.84 -4.28 8.58
N ILE A 38 15.34 -4.34 9.81
CA ILE A 38 15.31 -5.55 10.66
C ILE A 38 14.18 -6.50 10.29
N ARG A 39 13.07 -5.98 9.74
CA ARG A 39 11.87 -6.76 9.38
C ARG A 39 11.54 -6.54 7.90
N PRO A 40 12.19 -7.27 6.97
CA PRO A 40 11.97 -7.11 5.55
C PRO A 40 10.49 -7.31 5.17
N GLY A 41 9.92 -6.38 4.41
CA GLY A 41 8.51 -6.39 4.00
C GLY A 41 7.54 -5.74 4.99
N ASP A 42 7.99 -5.38 6.19
CA ASP A 42 7.17 -4.63 7.14
C ASP A 42 7.49 -3.12 7.06
N PRO A 43 6.46 -2.25 6.99
CA PRO A 43 6.67 -0.82 7.06
C PRO A 43 7.23 -0.43 8.43
N CYS A 44 8.01 0.65 8.49
CA CYS A 44 8.49 1.18 9.76
C CYS A 44 7.30 1.56 10.66
N SER A 45 7.29 1.04 11.89
CA SER A 45 6.22 1.26 12.86
C SER A 45 6.59 2.24 13.97
N LEU A 46 7.75 2.90 13.86
CA LEU A 46 8.28 3.84 14.87
C LEU A 46 8.26 3.23 16.29
N CYS A 47 8.73 1.99 16.42
CA CYS A 47 8.59 1.19 17.65
C CYS A 47 9.35 1.73 18.87
N PHE A 48 10.22 2.73 18.68
CA PHE A 48 11.02 3.35 19.73
C PHE A 48 10.64 4.83 19.89
N PRO A 49 10.49 5.36 21.13
CA PRO A 49 10.19 6.76 21.36
C PRO A 49 11.24 7.70 20.74
N GLY A 50 10.79 8.63 19.89
CA GLY A 50 11.68 9.55 19.18
C GLY A 50 12.25 9.00 17.88
N ALA A 51 11.79 7.84 17.41
CA ALA A 51 12.03 7.41 16.04
C ALA A 51 11.10 8.15 15.06
N ASP A 52 11.68 8.63 13.97
CA ASP A 52 11.00 9.25 12.83
C ASP A 52 11.17 8.37 11.57
N GLY A 53 12.07 7.39 11.63
CA GLY A 53 12.38 6.48 10.54
C GLY A 53 13.41 5.42 10.91
N PRO A 54 13.79 4.55 9.97
CA PRO A 54 14.85 3.57 10.19
C PRO A 54 16.23 4.21 10.46
N GLU A 55 16.48 5.42 9.96
CA GLU A 55 17.73 6.16 10.11
C GLU A 55 18.02 6.63 11.55
N ASN A 56 16.99 6.80 12.38
CA ASN A 56 17.13 7.21 13.78
C ASN A 56 16.67 6.12 14.77
N CYS A 57 16.49 4.89 14.30
CA CYS A 57 16.13 3.77 15.17
C CYS A 57 17.36 3.18 15.87
N GLY A 58 17.37 3.20 17.22
CA GLY A 58 18.48 2.65 18.02
C GLY A 58 18.75 1.16 17.78
N LEU A 59 17.72 0.35 17.50
CA LEU A 59 17.91 -1.07 17.17
C LEU A 59 18.67 -1.25 15.84
N VAL A 60 18.31 -0.43 14.84
CA VAL A 60 18.95 -0.45 13.52
C VAL A 60 20.41 -0.01 13.63
N TYR A 61 20.73 0.93 14.53
CA TYR A 61 22.10 1.30 14.86
C TYR A 61 22.88 0.12 15.42
N LEU A 62 22.39 -0.52 16.49
CA LEU A 62 23.10 -1.61 17.18
C LEU A 62 23.39 -2.80 16.26
N VAL A 63 22.43 -3.19 15.42
CA VAL A 63 22.58 -4.32 14.52
C VAL A 63 23.56 -4.02 13.37
N GLN A 64 23.63 -2.77 12.91
CA GLN A 64 24.56 -2.37 11.84
C GLN A 64 25.98 -2.10 12.34
N ASP A 65 26.13 -1.68 13.60
CA ASP A 65 27.43 -1.46 14.23
C ASP A 65 28.17 -2.79 14.48
N ASP A 66 27.42 -3.87 14.73
CA ASP A 66 27.97 -5.22 14.85
C ASP A 66 28.12 -5.89 13.45
N PRO A 67 29.35 -6.19 12.99
CA PRO A 67 29.59 -6.74 11.66
C PRO A 67 29.03 -8.15 11.46
N GLU A 68 28.98 -8.97 12.51
CA GLU A 68 28.43 -10.33 12.43
C GLU A 68 26.90 -10.28 12.31
N MET A 69 26.26 -9.42 13.10
CA MET A 69 24.82 -9.20 13.01
C MET A 69 24.44 -8.58 11.67
N ALA A 70 25.19 -7.58 11.19
CA ALA A 70 24.97 -6.95 9.90
C ALA A 70 25.10 -7.97 8.75
N ALA A 71 26.11 -8.83 8.79
CA ALA A 71 26.28 -9.89 7.80
C ALA A 71 25.10 -10.87 7.79
N THR A 72 24.67 -11.30 8.98
CA THR A 72 23.51 -12.19 9.13
C THR A 72 22.23 -11.53 8.59
N LEU A 73 21.97 -10.28 8.95
CA LEU A 73 20.83 -9.52 8.46
C LEU A 73 20.84 -9.40 6.93
N ASN A 74 22.00 -9.12 6.33
CA ASN A 74 22.15 -9.03 4.88
C ASN A 74 21.85 -10.37 4.19
N GLN A 75 22.27 -11.49 4.78
CA GLN A 75 21.93 -12.82 4.26
C GLN A 75 20.42 -13.08 4.31
N GLU A 76 19.77 -12.77 5.43
CA GLU A 76 18.31 -12.95 5.57
C GLU A 76 17.53 -12.03 4.60
N ARG A 77 17.96 -10.78 4.44
CA ARG A 77 17.38 -9.85 3.45
C ARG A 77 17.52 -10.38 2.03
N ALA A 78 18.67 -10.94 1.67
CA ALA A 78 18.87 -11.53 0.35
C ALA A 78 17.94 -12.73 0.10
N LYS A 79 17.76 -13.60 1.11
CA LYS A 79 16.81 -14.73 1.05
C LYS A 79 15.37 -14.24 0.85
N PHE A 80 14.94 -13.26 1.64
CA PHE A 80 13.61 -12.66 1.53
C PHE A 80 13.37 -12.05 0.15
N ASN A 81 14.30 -11.23 -0.34
CA ASN A 81 14.20 -10.60 -1.66
C ASN A 81 14.15 -11.62 -2.80
N ARG A 82 14.92 -12.71 -2.69
CA ARG A 82 14.86 -13.82 -3.65
C ARG A 82 13.49 -14.50 -3.62
N ALA A 83 12.96 -14.80 -2.43
CA ALA A 83 11.64 -15.41 -2.29
C ALA A 83 10.53 -14.50 -2.86
N GLN A 84 10.56 -13.20 -2.56
CA GLN A 84 9.62 -12.21 -3.10
C GLN A 84 9.66 -12.12 -4.63
N ARG A 85 10.86 -12.17 -5.22
CA ARG A 85 11.00 -12.17 -6.69
C ARG A 85 10.41 -13.41 -7.32
N LEU A 86 10.62 -14.59 -6.71
CA LEU A 86 10.05 -15.85 -7.19
C LEU A 86 8.52 -15.85 -7.08
N ALA A 87 7.98 -15.36 -5.96
CA ALA A 87 6.53 -15.22 -5.78
C ALA A 87 5.91 -14.30 -6.86
N LYS A 88 6.46 -13.09 -7.05
CA LYS A 88 5.99 -12.16 -8.09
C LYS A 88 6.06 -12.74 -9.51
N GLN A 89 7.06 -13.58 -9.80
CA GLN A 89 7.16 -14.25 -11.10
C GLN A 89 6.11 -15.35 -11.28
N ALA A 90 5.78 -16.07 -10.21
CA ALA A 90 4.70 -17.06 -10.24
C ALA A 90 3.33 -16.39 -10.42
N ASP A 91 3.12 -15.22 -9.78
CA ASP A 91 1.91 -14.41 -9.96
C ASP A 91 1.83 -13.79 -11.37
N PHE A 92 2.98 -13.41 -11.96
CA PHE A 92 3.08 -13.03 -13.37
C PHE A 92 3.09 -14.27 -14.26
N GLN A 93 1.97 -14.98 -14.37
CA GLN A 93 1.78 -15.96 -15.45
C GLN A 93 1.58 -15.21 -16.77
N PRO A 94 2.54 -15.22 -17.71
CA PRO A 94 2.29 -14.68 -19.04
C PRO A 94 1.20 -15.55 -19.65
N ALA A 95 0.15 -14.93 -20.21
CA ALA A 95 -0.92 -15.63 -20.90
C ALA A 95 -0.30 -16.60 -21.92
N SER A 96 -0.28 -17.88 -21.58
CA SER A 96 0.07 -18.94 -22.52
C SER A 96 -0.97 -18.88 -23.62
N GLY A 97 -0.56 -18.44 -24.80
CA GLY A 97 -1.41 -18.39 -25.98
C GLY A 97 -2.13 -19.72 -26.14
N HIS A 98 -3.46 -19.66 -26.19
CA HIS A 98 -4.28 -20.81 -26.54
C HIS A 98 -3.78 -21.39 -27.87
N PRO A 99 -3.53 -22.72 -27.97
CA PRO A 99 -3.21 -23.32 -29.24
C PRO A 99 -4.40 -23.12 -30.18
N LEU A 100 -4.15 -22.50 -31.34
CA LEU A 100 -5.07 -22.52 -32.48
C LEU A 100 -5.37 -23.99 -32.82
N ALA A 101 -6.55 -24.44 -32.42
CA ALA A 101 -7.04 -25.78 -32.73
C ALA A 101 -7.67 -25.78 -34.13
N SER A 102 -7.04 -26.55 -35.02
CA SER A 102 -7.48 -27.13 -36.32
C SER A 102 -7.87 -26.19 -37.45
#